data_AF-A0A4Y2SME6-F1
#
_entry.id   AF-A0A4Y2SME6-F1
#
_cell.length_a   1.000
_cell.length_b   1.000
_cell.length_c   1.000
_cell.angle_alpha   90.00
_cell.angle_beta   90.00
_cell.angle_gamma   90.00
#
_symmetry.space_group_name_H-M   'P 1'
#
loop_
_entity.id
_entity.type
_entity.pdbx_description
1 polymer ?
#
loop_
_entity_poly.entity_id
_entity_poly.type
_entity_poly.pdbx_seq_one_letter_code
_entity_poly.pdbx_strand_id
1 'polypeptide(L)'
;MCSPDVVYLPVWQRDRYLGSPIISGFANLYLDFFRIVWSQSVYGRNCREVWNSIGQKISQEYIIDVDGDGPLEPIAAYCEMNGEDDPHDVWTVLHHDLEDLTYVRGYESAGAYARNMSYGNATEAHLMALIDSSFSCQQYIRWSCKGAMFGFWYPPDLRS
;
A
#
# COMPACT_ATOMS: atom_id res chain seq x y z
N MET A 1 11.82 -30.17 0.09
CA MET A 1 11.13 -29.55 1.25
C MET A 1 11.32 -28.08 1.09
N CYS A 2 10.24 -27.35 0.84
CA CYS A 2 10.31 -25.92 0.56
C CYS A 2 9.47 -25.17 1.59
N SER A 3 9.97 -24.01 1.97
CA SER A 3 9.56 -23.17 3.07
C SER A 3 9.86 -21.77 2.59
N PRO A 4 8.91 -20.86 2.39
CA PRO A 4 9.26 -19.56 1.88
C PRO A 4 10.31 -18.83 2.80
N ASP A 5 11.56 -18.50 2.34
CA ASP A 5 12.65 -17.51 2.76
C ASP A 5 13.23 -16.24 1.90
N VAL A 6 13.14 -14.92 2.29
CA VAL A 6 12.89 -13.65 1.45
C VAL A 6 13.94 -13.29 0.38
N VAL A 7 13.53 -12.99 -0.87
CA VAL A 7 14.42 -12.42 -1.92
C VAL A 7 13.80 -11.20 -2.64
N TYR A 8 14.64 -10.18 -2.86
CA TYR A 8 14.38 -8.78 -3.24
C TYR A 8 14.29 -8.56 -4.77
N LEU A 9 13.40 -7.67 -5.21
CA LEU A 9 13.47 -6.99 -6.52
C LEU A 9 13.26 -5.48 -6.34
N PRO A 10 14.06 -4.61 -7.01
CA PRO A 10 13.84 -3.17 -6.99
C PRO A 10 12.81 -2.76 -8.06
N VAL A 11 11.87 -1.88 -7.72
CA VAL A 11 11.05 -1.16 -8.70
C VAL A 11 11.28 0.34 -8.53
N TRP A 12 11.49 1.01 -9.66
CA TRP A 12 11.78 2.43 -9.82
C TRP A 12 10.55 3.22 -10.28
N GLN A 13 10.63 4.55 -10.06
CA GLN A 13 9.87 5.69 -10.65
C GLN A 13 8.56 6.10 -9.95
N ARG A 14 8.14 7.38 -9.87
CA ARG A 14 8.49 8.63 -10.60
C ARG A 14 8.10 9.87 -9.76
N ASP A 15 8.92 10.92 -9.75
CA ASP A 15 8.61 12.19 -9.08
C ASP A 15 7.41 12.93 -9.72
N ARG A 16 6.45 13.39 -8.89
CA ARG A 16 5.57 14.52 -9.22
C ARG A 16 5.30 15.42 -8.02
N TYR A 17 5.98 16.57 -8.00
CA TYR A 17 5.56 17.76 -7.28
C TYR A 17 4.38 18.43 -7.99
N LEU A 18 3.28 18.72 -7.29
CA LEU A 18 2.32 19.74 -7.70
C LEU A 18 1.88 20.55 -6.49
N GLY A 19 2.16 21.86 -6.52
CA GLY A 19 1.81 22.83 -5.50
C GLY A 19 0.34 23.29 -5.58
N SER A 20 -0.18 23.73 -4.44
CA SER A 20 -1.55 24.22 -4.26
C SER A 20 -1.71 25.69 -4.68
N PRO A 21 -2.85 26.09 -5.30
CA PRO A 21 -3.17 27.50 -5.51
C PRO A 21 -3.99 28.09 -4.35
N ILE A 22 -3.71 29.37 -4.06
CA ILE A 22 -4.33 30.21 -3.03
C ILE A 22 -5.49 30.99 -3.67
N ILE A 23 -6.71 30.97 -3.12
CA ILE A 23 -7.77 31.93 -3.51
C ILE A 23 -8.57 32.41 -2.28
N SER A 24 -8.78 33.73 -2.24
CA SER A 24 -9.45 34.52 -1.21
C SER A 24 -10.94 34.75 -1.48
N GLY A 25 -11.75 34.62 -0.40
CA GLY A 25 -12.91 35.45 -0.02
C GLY A 25 -14.19 35.48 -0.87
N PHE A 26 -15.30 34.90 -0.37
CA PHE A 26 -16.68 35.45 -0.37
C PHE A 26 -17.55 34.64 0.63
N ALA A 27 -18.12 35.28 1.66
CA ALA A 27 -18.84 34.62 2.75
C ALA A 27 -20.36 34.55 2.52
N ASN A 28 -20.97 33.40 2.80
CA ASN A 28 -22.41 33.11 3.04
C ASN A 28 -23.23 32.33 1.98
N LEU A 29 -22.85 32.23 0.71
CA LEU A 29 -23.25 31.09 -0.17
C LEU A 29 -22.21 29.94 -0.11
N TYR A 30 -21.14 30.20 0.62
CA TYR A 30 -19.95 29.40 0.74
C TYR A 30 -20.15 28.19 1.67
N LEU A 31 -21.01 28.25 2.69
CA LEU A 31 -21.11 27.19 3.71
C LEU A 31 -21.78 25.90 3.20
N ASP A 32 -22.84 26.00 2.39
CA ASP A 32 -23.47 24.82 1.79
C ASP A 32 -22.64 24.28 0.61
N PHE A 33 -21.99 25.16 -0.15
CA PHE A 33 -20.99 24.74 -1.14
C PHE A 33 -19.76 24.10 -0.47
N PHE A 34 -19.35 24.60 0.70
CA PHE A 34 -18.26 24.00 1.50
C PHE A 34 -18.62 22.60 1.98
N ARG A 35 -19.87 22.35 2.38
CA ARG A 35 -20.31 21.01 2.79
C ARG A 35 -20.39 20.01 1.64
N ILE A 36 -20.68 20.47 0.42
CA ILE A 36 -20.85 19.62 -0.77
C ILE A 36 -19.53 19.46 -1.57
N VAL A 37 -18.61 20.42 -1.48
CA VAL A 37 -17.31 20.42 -2.20
C VAL A 37 -16.14 19.98 -1.32
N TRP A 38 -16.33 19.91 0.01
CA TRP A 38 -15.29 19.50 0.97
C TRP A 38 -15.77 18.39 1.91
N SER A 39 -16.41 17.35 1.38
CA SER A 39 -16.54 16.09 2.13
C SER A 39 -15.21 15.33 2.15
N GLN A 40 -14.08 16.01 2.37
CA GLN A 40 -12.78 15.36 2.37
C GLN A 40 -12.83 14.20 3.37
N SER A 41 -12.49 13.01 2.90
CA SER A 41 -12.40 11.83 3.75
C SER A 41 -11.78 12.20 5.10
N VAL A 42 -12.45 11.78 6.17
CA VAL A 42 -11.96 11.98 7.55
C VAL A 42 -10.71 11.14 7.82
N TYR A 43 -10.38 10.23 6.90
CA TYR A 43 -9.20 9.38 6.92
C TYR A 43 -8.10 9.95 6.01
N GLY A 44 -6.85 9.70 6.38
CA GLY A 44 -5.72 10.03 5.51
C GLY A 44 -5.65 9.03 4.36
N ARG A 45 -5.18 9.46 3.18
CA ARG A 45 -5.06 8.54 2.04
C ARG A 45 -4.01 7.46 2.20
N ASN A 46 -3.03 7.73 3.04
CA ASN A 46 -1.94 6.84 3.41
C ASN A 46 -1.37 7.29 4.76
N CYS A 47 -0.43 6.54 5.32
CA CYS A 47 0.16 6.84 6.62
C CYS A 47 0.90 8.18 6.65
N ARG A 48 1.43 8.65 5.51
CA ARG A 48 2.08 9.96 5.41
C ARG A 48 1.08 11.10 5.61
N GLU A 49 -0.14 10.99 5.07
CA GLU A 49 -1.20 11.96 5.33
C GLU A 49 -1.76 11.87 6.75
N VAL A 50 -1.87 10.66 7.31
CA VAL A 50 -2.21 10.45 8.73
C VAL A 50 -1.19 11.18 9.63
N TRP A 51 0.10 11.08 9.30
CA TRP A 51 1.19 11.75 10.02
C TRP A 51 1.18 13.28 9.85
N ASN A 52 0.98 13.79 8.62
CA ASN A 52 1.17 15.21 8.32
C ASN A 52 -0.11 16.04 8.48
N SER A 53 -1.20 15.57 7.92
CA SER A 53 -2.46 16.31 7.82
C SER A 53 -3.36 16.09 9.03
N ILE A 54 -3.43 14.84 9.53
CA ILE A 54 -4.22 14.48 10.71
C ILE A 54 -3.41 14.67 12.00
N GLY A 55 -2.08 14.56 11.92
CA GLY A 55 -1.17 14.82 13.04
C GLY A 55 -0.98 13.62 13.99
N GLN A 56 -1.28 12.40 13.54
CA GLN A 56 -1.07 11.18 14.32
C GLN A 56 0.36 10.68 14.18
N LYS A 57 1.08 10.47 15.28
CA LYS A 57 2.53 10.18 15.27
C LYS A 57 2.90 8.82 15.89
N ILE A 58 1.91 7.98 16.21
CA ILE A 58 2.14 6.72 16.91
C ILE A 58 2.11 5.57 15.90
N SER A 59 3.03 4.61 16.00
CA SER A 59 2.99 3.42 15.17
C SER A 59 1.89 2.47 15.62
N GLN A 60 0.84 2.32 14.81
CA GLN A 60 -0.31 1.45 15.06
C GLN A 60 -1.15 1.26 13.79
N GLU A 61 -2.23 0.49 13.88
CA GLU A 61 -3.23 0.44 12.82
C GLU A 61 -4.05 1.74 12.77
N TYR A 62 -4.26 2.23 11.55
CA TYR A 62 -5.15 3.32 11.22
C TYR A 62 -6.08 2.91 10.08
N ILE A 63 -7.26 3.52 10.05
CA ILE A 63 -8.12 3.46 8.87
C ILE A 63 -7.64 4.55 7.91
N ILE A 64 -7.38 4.13 6.68
CA ILE A 64 -6.96 4.97 5.56
C ILE A 64 -7.95 4.85 4.42
N ASP A 65 -8.00 5.88 3.58
CA ASP A 65 -8.92 5.94 2.46
C ASP A 65 -8.16 6.37 1.19
N VAL A 66 -7.71 5.36 0.45
CA VAL A 66 -6.64 5.48 -0.57
C VAL A 66 -7.02 6.33 -1.78
N ASP A 67 -8.31 6.47 -2.07
CA ASP A 67 -8.85 7.35 -3.12
C ASP A 67 -9.65 8.54 -2.55
N GLY A 68 -9.93 8.56 -1.25
CA GLY A 68 -10.65 9.63 -0.57
C GLY A 68 -12.13 9.56 -0.89
N ASP A 69 -12.70 10.61 -1.48
CA ASP A 69 -14.14 10.64 -1.80
C ASP A 69 -14.49 9.76 -3.04
N GLY A 70 -13.64 8.79 -3.36
CA GLY A 70 -13.80 7.86 -4.46
C GLY A 70 -14.70 6.67 -4.11
N PRO A 71 -14.81 5.69 -5.01
CA PRO A 71 -15.67 4.52 -4.82
C PRO A 71 -15.05 3.42 -3.95
N LEU A 72 -13.77 3.49 -3.59
CA LEU A 72 -13.17 2.49 -2.71
C LEU A 72 -13.58 2.74 -1.25
N GLU A 73 -13.79 1.64 -0.53
CA GLU A 73 -14.11 1.72 0.89
C GLU A 73 -12.81 1.86 1.71
N PRO A 74 -12.81 2.59 2.84
CA PRO A 74 -11.62 2.70 3.68
C PRO A 74 -11.11 1.34 4.18
N ILE A 75 -9.78 1.21 4.26
CA ILE A 75 -9.09 -0.01 4.71
C ILE A 75 -8.21 0.23 5.93
N ALA A 76 -7.94 -0.82 6.70
CA ALA A 76 -6.97 -0.77 7.78
C ALA A 76 -5.56 -0.96 7.23
N ALA A 77 -4.63 -0.10 7.64
CA ALA A 77 -3.21 -0.24 7.37
C ALA A 77 -2.42 0.00 8.65
N TYR A 78 -1.32 -0.74 8.82
CA TYR A 78 -0.37 -0.45 9.88
C TYR A 78 0.52 0.70 9.45
N CYS A 79 0.59 1.75 10.25
CA CYS A 79 1.49 2.86 10.01
C CYS A 79 2.72 2.72 10.87
N GLU A 80 3.88 2.54 10.26
CA GLU A 80 5.15 2.70 10.96
C GLU A 80 5.54 4.17 10.92
N MET A 81 5.38 4.84 12.06
CA MET A 81 5.69 6.24 12.27
C MET A 81 7.10 6.38 12.87
N ASN A 82 8.11 5.84 12.19
CA ASN A 82 9.50 5.83 12.67
C ASN A 82 10.14 7.23 12.61
N GLY A 83 9.61 8.09 11.73
CA GLY A 83 9.90 9.51 11.69
C GLY A 83 9.32 10.26 12.88
N GLU A 84 10.11 10.43 13.95
CA GLU A 84 9.80 11.37 15.03
C GLU A 84 9.44 12.74 14.42
N ASP A 85 10.41 13.33 13.70
CA ASP A 85 10.28 14.60 12.99
C ASP A 85 10.56 14.50 11.48
N ASP A 86 11.05 13.35 10.98
CA ASP A 86 11.30 13.16 9.55
C ASP A 86 10.09 12.49 8.89
N PRO A 87 9.29 13.23 8.10
CA PRO A 87 8.11 12.65 7.51
C PRO A 87 8.46 11.61 6.42
N HIS A 88 9.70 11.57 5.92
CA HIS A 88 10.18 10.60 4.93
C HIS A 88 10.39 9.19 5.49
N ASP A 89 10.36 9.03 6.82
CA ASP A 89 10.42 7.72 7.48
C ASP A 89 9.05 7.30 8.04
N VAL A 90 8.02 7.45 7.20
CA VAL A 90 6.64 7.02 7.50
C VAL A 90 6.21 5.99 6.46
N TRP A 91 5.89 4.79 6.91
CA TRP A 91 5.51 3.68 6.03
C TRP A 91 4.05 3.32 6.17
N THR A 92 3.42 3.01 5.03
CA THR A 92 2.10 2.37 4.97
C THR A 92 2.32 0.89 4.76
N VAL A 93 1.95 0.07 5.74
CA VAL A 93 2.17 -1.38 5.73
C VAL A 93 0.82 -2.09 5.64
N LEU A 94 0.66 -2.89 4.57
CA LEU A 94 -0.46 -3.81 4.42
C LEU A 94 0.03 -5.24 4.64
N HIS A 95 -0.46 -5.86 5.72
CA HIS A 95 -0.15 -7.25 6.02
C HIS A 95 -0.89 -8.20 5.09
N HIS A 96 -0.27 -9.35 4.81
CA HIS A 96 -0.87 -10.40 3.99
C HIS A 96 -0.92 -11.77 4.68
N ASP A 97 -1.78 -12.65 4.19
CA ASP A 97 -2.07 -13.97 4.77
C ASP A 97 -0.96 -15.04 4.58
N LEU A 98 0.19 -14.65 4.02
CA LEU A 98 1.30 -15.55 3.69
C LEU A 98 2.64 -15.10 4.30
N GLU A 99 2.60 -14.26 5.34
CA GLU A 99 3.79 -13.83 6.07
C GLU A 99 4.43 -14.98 6.87
N ASP A 100 3.59 -15.92 7.32
CA ASP A 100 4.01 -17.10 8.06
C ASP A 100 4.59 -18.21 7.17
N LEU A 101 5.48 -18.99 7.79
CA LEU A 101 6.17 -20.09 7.13
C LEU A 101 5.19 -21.17 6.64
N THR A 102 4.99 -21.26 5.33
CA THR A 102 4.15 -22.30 4.73
C THR A 102 4.97 -23.47 4.22
N TYR A 103 4.75 -24.65 4.79
CA TYR A 103 5.50 -25.83 4.41
C TYR A 103 4.90 -26.57 3.20
N VAL A 104 5.71 -26.77 2.15
CA VAL A 104 5.27 -27.34 0.87
C VAL A 104 5.91 -28.71 0.60
N ARG A 105 5.07 -29.72 0.32
CA ARG A 105 5.45 -31.10 -0.10
C ARG A 105 4.49 -31.62 -1.17
N GLY A 106 4.99 -32.51 -2.04
CA GLY A 106 4.17 -33.21 -3.03
C GLY A 106 3.95 -32.46 -4.35
N TYR A 107 4.67 -31.36 -4.57
CA TYR A 107 4.54 -30.49 -5.74
C TYR A 107 5.87 -30.45 -6.51
N GLU A 108 6.18 -31.54 -7.20
CA GLU A 108 7.49 -31.71 -7.88
C GLU A 108 7.49 -31.21 -9.34
N SER A 109 6.31 -31.12 -9.98
CA SER A 109 6.19 -30.59 -11.34
C SER A 109 6.24 -29.05 -11.34
N ALA A 110 6.77 -28.47 -12.41
CA ALA A 110 6.82 -27.02 -12.58
C ALA A 110 5.40 -26.41 -12.51
N GLY A 111 5.24 -25.36 -11.70
CA GLY A 111 3.95 -24.70 -11.49
C GLY A 111 2.92 -25.49 -10.68
N ALA A 112 3.27 -26.68 -10.15
CA ALA A 112 2.32 -27.50 -9.40
C ALA A 112 1.85 -26.83 -8.10
N TYR A 113 2.67 -25.97 -7.50
CA TYR A 113 2.32 -25.18 -6.33
C TYR A 113 2.08 -23.72 -6.73
N ALA A 114 0.86 -23.25 -6.47
CA ALA A 114 0.46 -21.85 -6.64
C ALA A 114 -0.38 -21.40 -5.43
N ARG A 115 -0.28 -20.11 -5.11
CA ARG A 115 -1.02 -19.46 -4.04
C ARG A 115 -1.39 -18.05 -4.47
N ASN A 116 -2.61 -17.65 -4.13
CA ASN A 116 -3.02 -16.26 -4.19
C ASN A 116 -2.74 -15.63 -2.83
N MET A 117 -2.35 -14.36 -2.84
CA MET A 117 -2.06 -13.58 -1.64
C MET A 117 -3.21 -12.61 -1.37
N SER A 118 -3.67 -12.54 -0.11
CA SER A 118 -4.73 -11.65 0.33
C SER A 118 -4.20 -10.66 1.36
N TYR A 119 -4.48 -9.37 1.15
CA TYR A 119 -4.06 -8.28 2.04
C TYR A 119 -5.22 -7.85 2.95
N GLY A 120 -5.79 -8.81 3.67
CA GLY A 120 -7.00 -8.59 4.46
C GLY A 120 -8.19 -8.16 3.59
N ASN A 121 -8.74 -6.97 3.84
CA ASN A 121 -9.86 -6.39 3.10
C ASN A 121 -9.44 -5.52 1.90
N ALA A 122 -8.14 -5.31 1.68
CA ALA A 122 -7.65 -4.52 0.55
C ALA A 122 -7.82 -5.28 -0.78
N THR A 123 -8.35 -4.58 -1.79
CA THR A 123 -8.46 -5.10 -3.17
C THR A 123 -7.27 -4.66 -4.02
N GLU A 124 -7.13 -5.24 -5.22
CA GLU A 124 -6.11 -4.81 -6.20
C GLU A 124 -6.15 -3.29 -6.45
N ALA A 125 -7.34 -2.70 -6.55
CA ALA A 125 -7.49 -1.25 -6.74
C ALA A 125 -6.89 -0.44 -5.58
N HIS A 126 -6.98 -0.94 -4.33
CA HIS A 126 -6.34 -0.29 -3.19
C HIS A 126 -4.82 -0.37 -3.27
N LEU A 127 -4.30 -1.55 -3.62
CA LEU A 127 -2.86 -1.76 -3.79
C LEU A 127 -2.29 -0.84 -4.87
N MET A 128 -2.97 -0.73 -6.02
CA MET A 128 -2.56 0.16 -7.10
C MET A 128 -2.58 1.63 -6.67
N ALA A 129 -3.63 2.07 -5.96
CA ALA A 129 -3.70 3.44 -5.45
C ALA A 129 -2.56 3.76 -4.45
N LEU A 130 -2.20 2.82 -3.58
CA LEU A 130 -1.07 2.95 -2.67
C LEU A 130 0.28 2.97 -3.41
N ILE A 131 0.47 2.09 -4.40
CA ILE A 131 1.68 2.06 -5.23
C ILE A 131 1.84 3.38 -5.99
N ASP A 132 0.77 3.85 -6.64
CA ASP A 132 0.78 5.07 -7.46
C ASP A 132 1.00 6.35 -6.64
N SER A 133 0.60 6.34 -5.35
CA SER A 133 0.78 7.48 -4.44
C SER A 133 2.06 7.41 -3.59
N SER A 134 2.81 6.31 -3.66
CA SER A 134 4.03 6.11 -2.89
C SER A 134 5.28 6.46 -3.68
N PHE A 135 6.27 7.06 -3.01
CA PHE A 135 7.59 7.29 -3.61
C PHE A 135 8.35 5.97 -3.85
N SER A 136 8.17 5.02 -2.94
CA SER A 136 8.74 3.68 -3.04
C SER A 136 7.76 2.66 -2.46
N CYS A 137 7.74 1.47 -3.02
CA CYS A 137 6.97 0.33 -2.54
C CYS A 137 7.90 -0.88 -2.44
N GLN A 138 7.78 -1.66 -1.37
CA GLN A 138 8.62 -2.81 -1.11
C GLN A 138 7.77 -4.00 -0.68
N GLN A 139 8.09 -5.17 -1.21
CA GLN A 139 7.51 -6.42 -0.76
C GLN A 139 8.57 -7.51 -0.78
N TYR A 140 8.43 -8.44 0.17
CA TYR A 140 9.41 -9.43 0.50
C TYR A 140 8.79 -10.83 0.35
N ILE A 141 9.30 -11.68 -0.55
CA ILE A 141 8.85 -13.07 -0.69
C ILE A 141 9.91 -14.05 -0.28
N ARG A 142 9.57 -14.84 0.75
CA ARG A 142 10.44 -15.85 1.31
C ARG A 142 10.49 -17.09 0.31
N TRP A 143 11.64 -17.63 -0.17
CA TRP A 143 11.94 -19.05 -0.55
C TRP A 143 13.21 -19.79 0.05
N SER A 144 13.01 -20.90 0.79
CA SER A 144 13.99 -21.86 1.35
C SER A 144 13.61 -23.27 0.90
N CYS A 145 14.52 -24.00 0.26
CA CYS A 145 14.15 -25.24 -0.42
C CYS A 145 15.25 -26.30 -0.45
N LYS A 146 14.83 -27.55 -0.64
CA LYS A 146 15.68 -28.67 -1.05
C LYS A 146 15.11 -29.32 -2.31
N GLY A 147 15.87 -29.28 -3.41
CA GLY A 147 15.54 -29.93 -4.67
C GLY A 147 14.55 -29.17 -5.56
N ALA A 148 14.22 -27.91 -5.25
CA ALA A 148 13.33 -27.08 -6.06
C ALA A 148 14.04 -25.79 -6.48
N MET A 149 13.71 -25.27 -7.66
CA MET A 149 14.23 -23.99 -8.17
C MET A 149 13.14 -22.92 -8.03
N PHE A 150 13.52 -21.73 -7.54
CA PHE A 150 12.67 -20.56 -7.61
C PHE A 150 12.90 -19.85 -8.95
N GLY A 151 11.84 -19.62 -9.72
CA GLY A 151 11.92 -18.95 -11.01
C GLY A 151 10.77 -17.97 -11.18
N PHE A 152 11.08 -16.73 -11.54
CA PHE A 152 10.09 -15.77 -11.99
C PHE A 152 9.65 -16.13 -13.40
N TRP A 153 8.43 -16.63 -13.55
CA TRP A 153 7.82 -16.79 -14.87
C TRP A 153 7.10 -15.49 -15.22
N TYR A 154 7.69 -14.71 -16.12
CA TYR A 154 7.05 -13.52 -16.67
C TYR A 154 6.23 -13.95 -17.89
N PRO A 155 4.89 -13.85 -17.85
CA PRO A 155 4.11 -14.02 -19.05
C PRO A 155 4.44 -12.88 -20.04
N PRO A 156 4.59 -13.18 -21.35
CA PRO A 156 5.11 -12.24 -22.35
C PRO A 156 4.20 -11.01 -22.61
N ASP A 157 3.04 -10.91 -21.98
CA ASP A 157 2.03 -9.87 -22.15
C ASP A 157 1.98 -8.82 -21.02
N LEU A 158 2.84 -8.90 -20.01
CA LEU A 158 3.02 -7.80 -19.05
C LEU A 158 3.78 -6.64 -19.70
N ARG A 159 3.04 -5.73 -20.35
CA ARG A 159 3.58 -4.44 -20.82
C ARG A 159 3.76 -3.50 -19.63
N SER A 160 5.01 -3.13 -19.39
CA SER A 160 5.43 -1.98 -18.59
C SER A 160 4.90 -0.66 -19.14
#